data_AF-A0A511YTY7-F1
#
_entry.id   AF-A0A511YTY7-F1
#
_cell.length_a   1.000
_cell.length_b   1.000
_cell.length_c   1.000
_cell.angle_alpha   90.00
_cell.angle_beta   90.00
_cell.angle_gamma   90.00
#
_symmetry.space_group_name_H-M   'P 1'
#
loop_
_entity.id
_entity.type
_entity.pdbx_description
1 polymer ?
#
loop_
_entity_poly.entity_id
_entity_poly.type
_entity_poly.pdbx_seq_one_letter_code
_entity_poly.pdbx_strand_id
1 'polypeptide(L)'
;MLPSRILGAVWTPLAWAVAVGALALGAWAGWRAVVDRPVILRQLIAGGVVEALMLVEVVVAVVKGATGDGPADPWTFWGYLLTTLVVLPVAAAWSFAERTRWSSVVLLVASLTVAFLHVRLVQVWVG
;
A
#
# COMPACT_ATOMS: atom_id res chain seq x y z
N MET A 1 11.46 6.76 -28.34
CA MET A 1 10.61 5.55 -28.37
C MET A 1 10.98 4.47 -27.33
N LEU A 2 12.19 4.44 -26.75
CA LEU A 2 12.52 3.59 -25.59
C LEU A 2 11.92 3.97 -24.20
N PRO A 3 11.52 5.22 -23.87
CA PRO A 3 11.11 5.59 -22.50
C PRO A 3 9.85 4.90 -22.00
N SER A 4 8.85 4.69 -22.87
CA SER A 4 7.53 4.17 -22.51
C SER A 4 7.56 2.70 -22.08
N ARG A 5 8.48 1.89 -22.62
CA ARG A 5 8.66 0.47 -22.21
C ARG A 5 9.25 0.34 -20.81
N ILE A 6 10.20 1.19 -20.44
CA ILE A 6 10.84 1.15 -19.12
C ILE A 6 9.87 1.70 -18.07
N LEU A 7 9.18 2.81 -18.35
CA LEU A 7 8.21 3.39 -17.41
C LEU A 7 6.96 2.51 -17.24
N GLY A 8 6.51 1.83 -18.31
CA GLY A 8 5.51 0.76 -18.23
C GLY A 8 5.95 -0.37 -17.30
N ALA A 9 7.21 -0.81 -17.43
CA ALA A 9 7.79 -1.87 -16.63
C ALA A 9 8.11 -1.50 -15.18
N VAL A 10 8.19 -0.21 -14.79
CA VAL A 10 8.55 0.22 -13.42
C VAL A 10 7.33 0.28 -12.51
N TRP A 11 6.17 0.73 -13.02
CA TRP A 11 4.96 0.87 -12.20
C TRP A 11 4.45 -0.46 -11.65
N THR A 12 4.29 -1.46 -12.52
CA THR A 12 3.74 -2.77 -12.15
C THR A 12 4.54 -3.50 -11.06
N PRO A 13 5.87 -3.67 -11.14
CA PRO A 13 6.62 -4.31 -10.06
C PRO A 13 6.64 -3.48 -8.78
N LEU A 14 6.55 -2.14 -8.87
CA LEU A 14 6.44 -1.29 -7.68
C LEU A 14 5.10 -1.54 -6.96
N ALA A 15 3.99 -1.58 -7.69
CA ALA A 15 2.67 -1.93 -7.14
C ALA A 15 2.63 -3.32 -6.51
N TRP A 16 3.27 -4.30 -7.14
CA TRP A 16 3.41 -5.63 -6.56
C TRP A 16 4.33 -5.65 -5.33
N ALA A 17 5.40 -4.84 -5.31
CA ALA A 17 6.27 -4.73 -4.15
C ALA A 17 5.51 -4.15 -2.94
N VAL A 18 4.67 -3.14 -3.15
CA VAL A 18 3.78 -2.61 -2.11
C VAL A 18 2.79 -3.67 -1.65
N ALA A 19 2.11 -4.35 -2.58
CA ALA A 19 1.13 -5.39 -2.25
C ALA A 19 1.77 -6.53 -1.43
N VAL A 20 2.94 -7.03 -1.85
CA VAL A 20 3.66 -8.08 -1.13
C VAL A 20 4.16 -7.59 0.23
N GLY A 21 4.68 -6.36 0.30
CA GLY A 21 5.10 -5.75 1.57
C GLY A 21 3.94 -5.61 2.55
N ALA A 22 2.78 -5.16 2.07
CA ALA A 22 1.55 -5.08 2.86
C ALA A 22 1.09 -6.47 3.31
N LEU A 23 1.08 -7.49 2.43
CA LEU A 23 0.73 -8.85 2.83
C LEU A 23 1.69 -9.43 3.88
N ALA A 24 2.99 -9.18 3.77
CA ALA A 24 3.97 -9.61 4.76
C ALA A 24 3.73 -8.92 6.12
N LEU A 25 3.45 -7.61 6.12
CA LEU A 25 3.07 -6.87 7.32
C LEU A 25 1.78 -7.41 7.94
N GLY A 26 0.77 -7.66 7.10
CA GLY A 26 -0.51 -8.24 7.48
C GLY A 26 -0.35 -9.61 8.10
N ALA A 27 0.43 -10.51 7.48
CA ALA A 27 0.73 -11.83 8.03
C ALA A 27 1.41 -11.75 9.40
N TRP A 28 2.35 -10.83 9.57
CA TRP A 28 2.99 -10.61 10.87
C TRP A 28 2.00 -10.08 11.92
N ALA A 29 1.17 -9.11 11.55
CA ALA A 29 0.12 -8.58 12.42
C ALA A 29 -0.91 -9.65 12.79
N GLY A 30 -1.33 -10.47 11.82
CA GLY A 30 -2.23 -11.60 12.04
C GLY A 30 -1.64 -12.63 13.00
N TRP A 31 -0.37 -13.01 12.82
CA TRP A 31 0.33 -13.88 13.76
C TRP A 31 0.31 -13.29 15.18
N ARG A 32 0.64 -12.00 15.33
CA ARG A 32 0.61 -11.31 16.63
C ARG A 32 -0.79 -11.28 17.24
N ALA A 33 -1.82 -11.08 16.44
CA ALA A 33 -3.21 -11.13 16.89
C ALA A 33 -3.59 -12.53 17.40
N VAL A 34 -3.17 -13.60 16.70
CA VAL A 34 -3.41 -15.00 17.09
C VAL A 34 -2.71 -15.34 18.42
N VAL A 35 -1.52 -14.81 18.67
CA VAL A 35 -0.80 -15.04 19.94
C VAL A 35 -1.11 -13.99 21.03
N ASP A 36 -2.24 -13.27 20.91
CA ASP A 36 -2.73 -12.27 21.86
C ASP A 36 -1.73 -11.14 22.19
N ARG A 37 -1.00 -10.67 21.18
CA ARG A 37 -0.01 -9.58 21.33
C ARG A 37 -0.39 -8.32 20.53
N PRO A 38 -0.13 -7.11 21.08
CA PRO A 38 -0.36 -5.85 20.37
C PRO A 38 0.71 -5.59 19.29
N VAL A 39 0.51 -4.53 18.51
CA VAL A 39 1.48 -4.01 17.54
C VAL A 39 2.76 -3.55 18.22
N ILE A 40 3.91 -3.75 17.57
CA ILE A 40 5.21 -3.26 18.03
C ILE A 40 5.80 -2.23 17.07
N LEU A 41 6.75 -1.44 17.56
CA LEU A 41 7.45 -0.42 16.78
C LEU A 41 8.05 -0.98 15.47
N ARG A 42 8.57 -2.21 15.46
CA ARG A 42 9.11 -2.82 14.24
C ARG A 42 8.06 -3.00 13.14
N GLN A 43 6.80 -3.29 13.51
CA GLN A 43 5.70 -3.37 12.55
C GLN A 43 5.32 -1.98 12.03
N LEU A 44 5.42 -0.95 12.87
CA LEU A 44 5.20 0.44 12.43
C LEU A 44 6.30 0.91 11.47
N ILE A 45 7.56 0.55 11.72
CA ILE A 45 8.66 0.82 10.79
C ILE A 45 8.43 0.10 9.45
N ALA A 46 8.04 -1.18 9.49
CA ALA A 46 7.71 -1.93 8.29
C ALA A 46 6.53 -1.30 7.52
N GLY A 47 5.47 -0.87 8.22
CA GLY A 47 4.38 -0.10 7.62
C GLY A 47 4.85 1.22 7.01
N GLY A 48 5.76 1.94 7.66
CA GLY A 48 6.38 3.15 7.12
C GLY A 48 7.21 2.90 5.86
N VAL A 49 7.84 1.74 5.71
CA VAL A 49 8.51 1.35 4.46
C VAL A 49 7.50 1.13 3.33
N VAL A 50 6.39 0.45 3.61
CA VAL A 50 5.29 0.27 2.64
C VAL A 50 4.72 1.63 2.22
N GLU A 51 4.50 2.53 3.18
CA GLU A 51 4.03 3.90 2.93
C GLU A 51 5.02 4.70 2.07
N ALA A 52 6.32 4.59 2.34
CA ALA A 52 7.36 5.26 1.55
C ALA A 52 7.37 4.75 0.09
N LEU A 53 7.17 3.45 -0.13
CA LEU A 53 7.03 2.89 -1.48
C LEU A 53 5.80 3.46 -2.19
N MET A 54 4.67 3.63 -1.50
CA MET A 54 3.48 4.26 -2.06
C MET A 54 3.67 5.74 -2.39
N LEU A 55 4.51 6.46 -1.64
CA LEU A 55 4.88 7.82 -2.02
C LEU A 55 5.73 7.86 -3.29
N VAL A 56 6.65 6.89 -3.47
CA VAL A 56 7.36 6.72 -4.74
C VAL A 56 6.39 6.42 -5.87
N GLU A 57 5.37 5.59 -5.62
CA GLU A 57 4.30 5.32 -6.57
C GLU A 57 3.56 6.59 -7.00
N VAL A 58 3.18 7.46 -6.07
CA VAL A 58 2.55 8.74 -6.40
C VAL A 58 3.41 9.53 -7.39
N VAL A 59 4.71 9.64 -7.13
CA VAL A 59 5.64 10.36 -8.03
C VAL A 59 5.67 9.70 -9.41
N VAL A 60 5.80 8.37 -9.47
CA VAL A 60 5.81 7.62 -10.74
C VAL A 60 4.49 7.82 -11.50
N ALA A 61 3.34 7.77 -10.81
CA ALA A 61 2.03 7.96 -11.40
C ALA A 61 1.84 9.37 -11.97
N VAL A 62 2.27 10.41 -11.25
CA VAL A 62 2.26 11.80 -11.74
C VAL A 62 3.12 11.95 -12.99
N VAL A 63 4.37 11.46 -12.95
CA VAL A 63 5.29 11.56 -14.09
C VAL A 63 4.70 10.88 -15.32
N LYS A 64 4.18 9.65 -15.17
CA LYS A 64 3.58 8.90 -16.28
C LYS A 64 2.31 9.56 -16.82
N GLY A 65 1.47 10.11 -15.94
CA GLY A 65 0.31 10.90 -16.34
C GLY A 65 0.71 12.13 -17.17
N ALA A 66 1.75 12.85 -16.74
CA ALA A 66 2.27 14.02 -17.46
C ALA A 66 2.92 13.67 -18.82
N THR A 67 3.46 12.45 -18.98
CA THR A 67 4.06 11.99 -20.25
C THR A 67 3.08 11.29 -21.18
N GLY A 68 1.78 11.22 -20.84
CA GLY A 68 0.75 10.59 -21.66
C GLY A 68 0.63 9.06 -21.52
N ASP A 69 1.37 8.44 -20.59
CA ASP A 69 1.34 7.01 -20.27
C ASP A 69 0.61 6.74 -18.93
N GLY A 70 -0.40 7.55 -18.62
CA GLY A 70 -1.17 7.50 -17.38
C GLY A 70 -2.13 6.30 -17.28
N PRO A 71 -2.85 6.17 -16.14
CA PRO A 71 -3.86 5.13 -15.96
C PRO A 71 -5.04 5.28 -16.94
N ALA A 72 -5.64 4.15 -17.35
CA ALA A 72 -6.79 4.13 -18.24
C ALA A 72 -8.01 4.87 -17.67
N ASP A 73 -8.26 4.75 -16.35
CA ASP A 73 -9.22 5.55 -15.60
C ASP A 73 -8.52 6.34 -14.47
N PRO A 74 -8.14 7.60 -14.73
CA PRO A 74 -7.42 8.42 -13.76
C PRO A 74 -8.21 8.71 -12.48
N TRP A 75 -9.52 8.89 -12.56
CA TRP A 75 -10.30 9.31 -11.39
C TRP A 75 -10.40 8.19 -10.38
N THR A 76 -10.73 6.98 -10.85
CA THR A 76 -10.76 5.79 -10.01
C THR A 76 -9.37 5.43 -9.50
N PHE A 77 -8.33 5.58 -10.33
CA PHE A 77 -6.95 5.34 -9.92
C PHE A 77 -6.53 6.22 -8.74
N TRP A 78 -6.69 7.55 -8.87
CA TRP A 78 -6.31 8.49 -7.82
C TRP A 78 -7.15 8.32 -6.56
N GLY A 79 -8.45 8.04 -6.71
CA GLY A 79 -9.32 7.72 -5.58
C GLY A 79 -8.79 6.53 -4.77
N TYR A 80 -8.39 5.45 -5.43
CA TYR A 80 -7.79 4.30 -4.74
C TYR A 80 -6.43 4.63 -4.15
N LEU A 81 -5.51 5.23 -4.91
CA LEU A 81 -4.15 5.50 -4.43
C LEU A 81 -4.15 6.40 -3.19
N LEU A 82 -4.93 7.50 -3.22
CA LEU A 82 -5.08 8.40 -2.08
C LEU A 82 -5.76 7.75 -0.88
N THR A 83 -6.80 6.93 -1.11
CA THR A 83 -7.42 6.16 -0.03
C THR A 83 -6.39 5.25 0.64
N THR A 84 -5.58 4.57 -0.16
CA THR A 84 -4.63 3.59 0.35
C THR A 84 -3.56 4.24 1.21
N LEU A 85 -3.07 5.44 0.84
CA LEU A 85 -2.08 6.23 1.61
C LEU A 85 -2.56 6.62 3.02
N VAL A 86 -3.87 6.58 3.27
CA VAL A 86 -4.43 6.93 4.59
C VAL A 86 -4.58 5.70 5.48
N VAL A 87 -4.70 4.51 4.89
CA VAL A 87 -5.05 3.27 5.60
C VAL A 87 -3.99 2.86 6.63
N LEU A 88 -2.71 2.80 6.24
CA LEU A 88 -1.65 2.41 7.18
C LEU A 88 -1.36 3.49 8.24
N PRO A 89 -1.33 4.81 7.93
CA PRO A 89 -1.19 5.84 8.94
C PRO A 89 -2.30 5.82 10.00
N VAL A 90 -3.55 5.60 9.58
CA VAL A 90 -4.68 5.47 10.52
C VAL A 90 -4.53 4.23 11.39
N ALA A 91 -4.12 3.08 10.82
CA ALA A 91 -3.85 1.87 11.60
C ALA A 91 -2.67 2.05 12.58
N ALA A 92 -1.62 2.78 12.17
CA ALA A 92 -0.51 3.13 13.03
C ALA A 92 -0.97 4.03 14.19
N ALA A 93 -1.75 5.08 13.92
CA ALA A 93 -2.35 5.93 14.94
C ALA A 93 -3.21 5.11 15.92
N TRP A 94 -4.02 4.19 15.40
CA TRP A 94 -4.85 3.28 16.21
C TRP A 94 -4.02 2.43 17.17
N SER A 95 -2.84 1.98 16.75
CA SER A 95 -1.94 1.18 17.60
C SER A 95 -1.39 1.92 18.83
N PHE A 96 -1.44 3.26 18.83
CA PHE A 96 -1.07 4.07 19.99
C PHE A 96 -2.24 4.22 20.97
N ALA A 97 -3.47 4.32 20.46
CA ALA A 97 -4.69 4.40 21.25
C ALA A 97 -5.10 3.05 21.87
N GLU A 98 -4.93 1.96 21.12
CA GLU A 98 -5.28 0.61 21.53
C GLU A 98 -4.02 -0.23 21.76
N ARG A 99 -3.82 -0.74 22.97
CA ARG A 99 -2.59 -1.47 23.38
C ARG A 99 -2.81 -2.96 23.60
N THR A 100 -3.94 -3.50 23.18
CA THR A 100 -4.24 -4.94 23.21
C THR A 100 -4.06 -5.59 21.83
N ARG A 101 -4.37 -6.89 21.73
CA ARG A 101 -4.37 -7.66 20.47
C ARG A 101 -5.19 -7.02 19.34
N TRP A 102 -6.18 -6.19 19.69
CA TRP A 102 -7.03 -5.50 18.72
C TRP A 102 -6.25 -4.52 17.84
N SER A 103 -5.16 -3.94 18.34
CA SER A 103 -4.24 -3.16 17.49
C SER A 103 -3.66 -3.99 16.33
N SER A 104 -3.30 -5.25 16.60
CA SER A 104 -2.78 -6.17 15.59
C SER A 104 -3.85 -6.59 14.58
N VAL A 105 -5.10 -6.75 15.03
CA VAL A 105 -6.24 -7.03 14.14
C VAL A 105 -6.48 -5.85 13.19
N VAL A 106 -6.47 -4.62 13.70
CA VAL A 106 -6.62 -3.42 12.86
C VAL A 106 -5.49 -3.30 11.85
N LEU A 107 -4.24 -3.53 12.27
CA LEU A 107 -3.11 -3.50 11.35
C LEU A 107 -3.19 -4.61 10.28
N LEU A 108 -3.66 -5.80 10.63
CA LEU A 108 -3.94 -6.89 9.67
C LEU A 108 -4.96 -6.44 8.62
N VAL A 109 -6.12 -5.93 9.05
CA VAL A 109 -7.18 -5.49 8.14
C VAL A 109 -6.69 -4.35 7.24
N ALA A 110 -6.01 -3.36 7.81
CA ALA A 110 -5.42 -2.25 7.06
C ALA A 110 -4.43 -2.75 5.98
N SER A 111 -3.56 -3.69 6.35
CA SER A 111 -2.58 -4.27 5.43
C SER A 111 -3.24 -5.08 4.30
N LEU A 112 -4.30 -5.83 4.60
CA LEU A 112 -5.07 -6.56 3.57
C LEU A 112 -5.80 -5.60 2.63
N THR A 113 -6.37 -4.51 3.15
CA THR A 113 -6.99 -3.45 2.35
C THR A 113 -5.96 -2.83 1.40
N VAL A 114 -4.76 -2.52 1.88
CA VAL A 114 -3.68 -1.98 1.04
C VAL A 114 -3.31 -2.95 -0.08
N ALA A 115 -3.10 -4.22 0.23
CA ALA A 115 -2.80 -5.24 -0.77
C ALA A 115 -3.91 -5.38 -1.82
N PHE A 116 -5.17 -5.42 -1.39
CA PHE A 116 -6.32 -5.50 -2.30
C PHE A 116 -6.43 -4.28 -3.21
N LEU A 117 -6.29 -3.07 -2.66
CA LEU A 117 -6.33 -1.84 -3.45
C LEU A 117 -5.19 -1.77 -4.46
N HIS A 118 -4.01 -2.34 -4.17
CA HIS A 118 -2.93 -2.41 -5.16
C HIS A 118 -3.24 -3.34 -6.32
N VAL A 119 -3.91 -4.47 -6.07
CA VAL A 119 -4.44 -5.31 -7.16
C VAL A 119 -5.44 -4.51 -8.03
N ARG A 120 -6.32 -3.73 -7.38
CA ARG A 120 -7.25 -2.86 -8.09
C ARG A 120 -6.54 -1.75 -8.87
N LEU A 121 -5.50 -1.14 -8.33
CA LEU A 121 -4.70 -0.12 -9.02
C LEU A 121 -4.05 -0.68 -10.29
N VAL A 122 -3.52 -1.91 -10.26
CA VAL A 122 -2.98 -2.57 -11.45
C VAL A 122 -4.06 -2.79 -12.51
N GLN A 123 -5.26 -3.22 -12.11
CA GLN A 123 -6.39 -3.42 -13.04
C GLN A 123 -6.84 -2.09 -13.67
N VAL A 124 -7.06 -1.05 -12.85
CA VAL A 124 -7.50 0.28 -13.29
C VAL A 124 -6.45 0.97 -14.16
N TRP A 125 -5.17 0.68 -13.96
CA TRP A 125 -4.10 1.21 -14.81
C TRP A 125 -4.19 0.67 -16.24
N VAL A 126 -4.47 -0.63 -16.40
CA VAL A 126 -4.48 -1.31 -17.70
C VAL A 126 -5.82 -1.14 -18.43
N GLY A 127 -6.93 -0.97 -17.70
CA GLY A 127 -8.29 -0.92 -18.25
C GLY A 127 -9.01 -2.25 -18.10
#